data_AF-A0A7Y3AUG5-F1
#
_entry.id   AF-A0A7Y3AUG5-F1
#
_cell.length_a   1.000
_cell.length_b   1.000
_cell.length_c   1.000
_cell.angle_alpha   90.00
_cell.angle_beta   90.00
_cell.angle_gamma   90.00
#
_symmetry.space_group_name_H-M   'P 1'
#
loop_
_entity.id
_entity.type
_entity.pdbx_description
1 polymer ?
#
loop_
_entity_poly.entity_id
_entity_poly.type
_entity_poly.pdbx_seq_one_letter_code
_entity_poly.pdbx_strand_id
1 'polypeptide(L)'
;MKKTSTLLFLLAGFLMTSCSSFKIIKSWKGETANEMQNKKILVIGRSADMDIRKAYENAITKKFTDAGYNAISSYTQFPDFNPAAKLTEEQKQQIQTILEKNGYNGVVLTALKDYQEHTREIGAEKYDTQVIYGGMNYPINYGGFYNYFYLPGSFSVDQVSLKTEGTTITSKLYILETVVYDLEKEEGKQLVAWITASIENPDNSPGVASAYANSIAKGFK
;
A
#
# COMPACT_ATOMS: atom_id res chain seq x y z
N MET A 1 -16.42 -20.02 -48.27
CA MET A 1 -15.34 -20.07 -47.25
C MET A 1 -14.92 -18.63 -46.95
N LYS A 2 -15.09 -18.12 -45.72
CA LYS A 2 -14.59 -16.80 -45.18
C LYS A 2 -15.47 -16.25 -44.02
N LYS A 3 -15.96 -17.08 -43.10
CA LYS A 3 -16.69 -16.60 -41.90
C LYS A 3 -16.18 -17.15 -40.56
N THR A 4 -15.23 -18.07 -40.59
CA THR A 4 -14.68 -18.72 -39.39
C THR A 4 -13.43 -18.02 -38.82
N SER A 5 -12.83 -17.07 -39.53
CA SER A 5 -11.59 -16.39 -39.10
C SER A 5 -11.81 -15.23 -38.12
N THR A 6 -12.98 -14.59 -38.16
CA THR A 6 -13.26 -13.40 -37.31
C THR A 6 -13.67 -13.79 -35.90
N LEU A 7 -14.27 -14.97 -35.71
CA LEU A 7 -14.68 -15.46 -34.39
C LEU A 7 -13.48 -15.89 -33.52
N LEU A 8 -12.39 -16.34 -34.15
CA LEU A 8 -11.17 -16.77 -33.45
C LEU A 8 -10.39 -15.58 -32.86
N PHE A 9 -10.49 -14.38 -33.47
CA PHE A 9 -9.89 -13.15 -32.96
C PHE A 9 -10.67 -12.53 -31.79
N LEU A 10 -11.99 -12.77 -31.72
CA LEU A 10 -12.81 -12.30 -30.59
C LEU A 10 -12.63 -13.16 -29.33
N LEU A 11 -12.30 -14.45 -29.49
CA LEU A 11 -12.10 -15.37 -28.38
C LEU A 11 -10.70 -15.24 -27.74
N ALA A 12 -9.71 -14.72 -28.48
CA ALA A 12 -8.37 -14.45 -27.98
C ALA A 12 -8.28 -13.21 -27.05
N GLY A 13 -9.33 -12.37 -27.01
CA GLY A 13 -9.38 -11.17 -26.17
C GLY A 13 -9.76 -11.41 -24.70
N PHE A 14 -10.18 -12.62 -24.34
CA PHE A 14 -10.75 -12.90 -23.01
C PHE A 14 -9.76 -13.52 -22.00
N LEU A 15 -8.49 -13.66 -22.37
CA LEU A 15 -7.48 -14.36 -21.54
C LEU A 15 -6.68 -13.46 -20.58
N MET A 16 -7.07 -12.21 -20.33
CA MET A 16 -6.25 -11.27 -19.54
C MET A 16 -6.99 -10.53 -18.42
N THR A 17 -7.71 -11.21 -17.53
CA THR A 17 -8.19 -10.57 -16.28
C THR A 17 -8.09 -11.48 -15.06
N SER A 18 -6.91 -12.02 -14.78
CA SER A 18 -6.55 -12.44 -13.42
C SER A 18 -5.77 -11.30 -12.75
N CYS A 19 -6.39 -10.13 -12.64
CA CYS A 19 -5.83 -9.06 -11.81
C CYS A 19 -6.28 -9.36 -10.38
N SER A 20 -5.37 -9.85 -9.54
CA SER A 20 -5.60 -9.97 -8.10
C SER A 20 -5.99 -8.59 -7.56
N SER A 21 -7.26 -8.43 -7.19
CA SER A 21 -7.81 -7.14 -6.78
C SER A 21 -7.73 -6.98 -5.27
N PHE A 22 -7.12 -5.91 -4.81
CA PHE A 22 -7.19 -5.51 -3.41
C PHE A 22 -8.63 -5.17 -3.01
N LYS A 23 -9.04 -5.62 -1.82
CA LYS A 23 -10.30 -5.25 -1.18
C LYS A 23 -10.04 -4.14 -0.17
N ILE A 24 -10.67 -2.98 -0.32
CA ILE A 24 -10.59 -1.93 0.71
C ILE A 24 -11.34 -2.42 1.95
N ILE A 25 -10.66 -2.41 3.10
CA ILE A 25 -11.22 -2.82 4.40
C ILE A 25 -11.88 -1.59 5.04
N LYS A 26 -11.11 -0.50 5.21
CA LYS A 26 -11.58 0.78 5.73
C LYS A 26 -10.87 1.91 4.98
N SER A 27 -11.54 3.05 4.86
CA SER A 27 -10.94 4.29 4.38
C SER A 27 -11.53 5.48 5.10
N TRP A 28 -10.71 6.48 5.36
CA TRP A 28 -11.10 7.78 5.85
C TRP A 28 -10.35 8.86 5.08
N LYS A 29 -11.04 9.97 4.82
CA LYS A 29 -10.51 11.15 4.16
C LYS A 29 -10.89 12.38 4.98
N GLY A 30 -9.91 13.21 5.30
CA GLY A 30 -10.10 14.48 5.97
C GLY A 30 -10.57 15.58 5.01
N GLU A 31 -11.18 16.62 5.56
CA GLU A 31 -11.69 17.76 4.78
C GLU A 31 -10.57 18.49 4.00
N THR A 32 -9.35 18.47 4.52
CA THR A 32 -8.17 19.12 3.95
C THR A 32 -7.41 18.24 2.94
N ALA A 33 -7.90 17.03 2.61
CA ALA A 33 -7.20 16.13 1.69
C ALA A 33 -6.97 16.75 0.30
N ASN A 34 -7.87 17.62 -0.17
CA ASN A 34 -7.73 18.30 -1.46
C ASN A 34 -6.56 19.30 -1.47
N GLU A 35 -6.12 19.79 -0.31
CA GLU A 35 -4.97 20.71 -0.21
C GLU A 35 -3.65 20.03 -0.62
N MET A 36 -3.63 18.69 -0.64
CA MET A 36 -2.48 17.90 -1.09
C MET A 36 -2.09 18.17 -2.55
N GLN A 37 -2.98 18.71 -3.38
CA GLN A 37 -2.69 19.06 -4.78
C GLN A 37 -1.54 20.06 -4.91
N ASN A 38 -1.35 20.93 -3.91
CA ASN A 38 -0.33 21.99 -3.90
C ASN A 38 0.96 21.56 -3.18
N LYS A 39 1.09 20.29 -2.79
CA LYS A 39 2.20 19.78 -1.99
C LYS A 39 3.21 19.04 -2.86
N LYS A 40 4.48 19.12 -2.49
CA LYS A 40 5.54 18.21 -2.96
C LYS A 40 5.51 16.96 -2.08
N ILE A 41 4.98 15.88 -2.64
CA ILE A 41 4.65 14.64 -1.94
C ILE A 41 5.80 13.64 -2.09
N LEU A 42 6.32 13.16 -0.97
CA LEU A 42 7.21 12.00 -0.94
C LEU A 42 6.40 10.71 -0.71
N VAL A 43 6.56 9.73 -1.60
CA VAL A 43 5.93 8.41 -1.48
C VAL A 43 6.91 7.43 -0.87
N ILE A 44 6.56 6.83 0.27
CA ILE A 44 7.44 5.95 1.06
C ILE A 44 6.78 4.57 1.19
N GLY A 45 7.44 3.53 0.69
CA GLY A 45 7.06 2.13 0.91
C GLY A 45 7.94 1.51 1.99
N ARG A 46 7.36 1.09 3.12
CA ARG A 46 8.11 0.48 4.23
C ARG A 46 8.39 -1.01 4.00
N SER A 47 9.12 -1.34 2.96
CA SER A 47 9.59 -2.71 2.71
C SER A 47 11.11 -2.80 2.83
N ALA A 48 11.61 -3.83 3.49
CA ALA A 48 13.03 -4.18 3.46
C ALA A 48 13.45 -4.76 2.10
N ASP A 49 12.49 -5.37 1.39
CA ASP A 49 12.67 -5.83 0.02
C ASP A 49 12.59 -4.63 -0.94
N MET A 50 13.70 -4.36 -1.62
CA MET A 50 13.87 -3.21 -2.50
C MET A 50 13.01 -3.31 -3.77
N ASP A 51 12.77 -4.51 -4.29
CA ASP A 51 11.96 -4.69 -5.49
C ASP A 51 10.49 -4.46 -5.17
N ILE A 52 10.03 -4.97 -4.02
CA ILE A 52 8.70 -4.65 -3.46
C ILE A 52 8.59 -3.13 -3.24
N ARG A 53 9.55 -2.50 -2.55
CA ARG A 53 9.53 -1.06 -2.29
C ARG A 53 9.40 -0.26 -3.60
N LYS A 54 10.23 -0.56 -4.60
CA LYS A 54 10.20 0.09 -5.91
C LYS A 54 8.86 -0.10 -6.60
N ALA A 55 8.33 -1.32 -6.62
CA ALA A 55 7.07 -1.62 -7.30
C ALA A 55 5.91 -0.81 -6.70
N TYR A 56 5.78 -0.81 -5.37
CA TYR A 56 4.72 -0.08 -4.68
C TYR A 56 4.89 1.44 -4.77
N GLU A 57 6.09 1.97 -4.53
CA GLU A 57 6.32 3.41 -4.64
C GLU A 57 6.08 3.92 -6.06
N ASN A 58 6.56 3.21 -7.09
CA ASN A 58 6.33 3.59 -8.49
C ASN A 58 4.84 3.57 -8.85
N ALA A 59 4.12 2.51 -8.46
CA ALA A 59 2.70 2.39 -8.76
C ALA A 59 1.87 3.50 -8.11
N ILE A 60 2.15 3.83 -6.85
CA ILE A 60 1.48 4.90 -6.10
C ILE A 60 1.85 6.26 -6.70
N THR A 61 3.14 6.55 -6.88
CA THR A 61 3.61 7.79 -7.51
C THR A 61 2.98 7.99 -8.88
N LYS A 62 2.90 6.94 -9.70
CA LYS A 62 2.22 7.01 -11.00
C LYS A 62 0.74 7.38 -10.85
N LYS A 63 0.00 6.77 -9.92
CA LYS A 63 -1.42 7.11 -9.71
C LYS A 63 -1.63 8.54 -9.24
N PHE A 64 -0.76 9.04 -8.38
CA PHE A 64 -0.81 10.41 -7.89
C PHE A 64 -0.44 11.41 -9.00
N THR A 65 0.63 11.16 -9.74
CA THR A 65 1.04 12.04 -10.86
C THR A 65 0.03 12.05 -12.01
N ASP A 66 -0.55 10.89 -12.36
CA ASP A 66 -1.66 10.80 -13.33
C ASP A 66 -2.90 11.60 -12.88
N ALA A 67 -3.08 11.81 -11.57
CA ALA A 67 -4.14 12.62 -10.98
C ALA A 67 -3.73 14.10 -10.72
N GLY A 68 -2.56 14.51 -11.20
CA GLY A 68 -2.08 15.90 -11.14
C GLY A 68 -1.36 16.30 -9.85
N TYR A 69 -1.06 15.35 -8.95
CA TYR A 69 -0.28 15.63 -7.75
C TYR A 69 1.22 15.65 -8.07
N ASN A 70 1.98 16.51 -7.38
CA ASN A 70 3.44 16.51 -7.43
C ASN A 70 4.00 15.44 -6.48
N ALA A 71 4.05 14.18 -6.92
CA ALA A 71 4.52 13.06 -6.12
C ALA A 71 5.83 12.46 -6.66
N ILE A 72 6.73 12.07 -5.75
CA ILE A 72 8.04 11.49 -6.06
C ILE A 72 8.26 10.25 -5.17
N SER A 73 8.77 9.16 -5.75
CA SER A 73 9.13 7.95 -5.01
C SER A 73 10.38 8.16 -4.17
N SER A 74 10.35 7.80 -2.88
CA SER A 74 11.47 7.98 -1.95
C SER A 74 12.72 7.20 -2.36
N TYR A 75 12.59 6.01 -2.95
CA TYR A 75 13.76 5.21 -3.36
C TYR A 75 14.59 5.89 -4.46
N THR A 76 13.98 6.76 -5.26
CA THR A 76 14.71 7.50 -6.32
C THR A 76 15.59 8.60 -5.75
N GLN A 77 15.25 9.09 -4.57
CA GLN A 77 15.92 10.20 -3.89
C GLN A 77 16.87 9.66 -2.80
N PHE A 78 16.46 8.58 -2.13
CA PHE A 78 17.10 7.97 -0.97
C PHE A 78 17.12 6.44 -1.13
N PRO A 79 17.94 5.89 -2.05
CA PRO A 79 18.00 4.45 -2.31
C PRO A 79 18.55 3.65 -1.12
N ASP A 80 19.53 4.21 -0.40
CA ASP A 80 20.20 3.56 0.72
C ASP A 80 19.41 3.60 2.03
N PHE A 81 18.32 4.37 2.05
CA PHE A 81 17.43 4.43 3.20
C PHE A 81 16.60 3.14 3.30
N ASN A 82 16.70 2.43 4.43
CA ASN A 82 15.84 1.30 4.75
C ASN A 82 14.64 1.76 5.62
N PRO A 83 13.46 1.98 5.04
CA PRO A 83 12.28 2.46 5.78
C PRO A 83 11.66 1.40 6.70
N ALA A 84 12.05 0.13 6.58
CA ALA A 84 11.51 -0.98 7.36
C ALA A 84 12.29 -1.27 8.66
N ALA A 85 13.50 -0.73 8.81
CA ALA A 85 14.30 -0.93 10.01
C ALA A 85 13.87 0.01 11.15
N LYS A 86 14.05 -0.44 12.40
CA LYS A 86 13.96 0.44 13.56
C LYS A 86 14.98 1.57 13.39
N LEU A 87 14.50 2.80 13.46
CA LEU A 87 15.32 3.99 13.20
C LEU A 87 16.12 4.37 14.44
N THR A 88 17.41 4.66 14.27
CA THR A 88 18.21 5.37 15.27
C THR A 88 17.82 6.84 15.32
N GLU A 89 18.22 7.57 16.38
CA GLU A 89 17.93 9.01 16.48
C GLU A 89 18.58 9.80 15.33
N GLU A 90 19.76 9.38 14.87
CA GLU A 90 20.43 9.97 13.71
C GLU A 90 19.61 9.78 12.43
N GLN A 91 19.05 8.58 12.23
CA GLN A 91 18.20 8.29 11.06
C GLN A 91 16.90 9.10 11.10
N LYS A 92 16.31 9.31 12.28
CA LYS A 92 15.14 10.18 12.45
C LYS A 92 15.45 11.62 12.04
N GLN A 93 16.58 12.18 12.52
CA GLN A 93 17.02 13.52 12.14
C GLN A 93 17.35 13.64 10.67
N GLN A 94 17.94 12.61 10.07
CA GLN A 94 18.21 12.55 8.63
C GLN A 94 16.92 12.65 7.82
N ILE A 95 15.86 11.94 8.22
CA ILE A 95 14.56 11.99 7.53
C ILE A 95 13.92 13.38 7.63
N GLN A 96 13.93 13.98 8.82
CA GLN A 96 13.46 15.36 9.02
C GLN A 96 14.22 16.32 8.10
N THR A 97 15.55 16.26 8.15
CA THR A 97 16.43 17.10 7.34
C THR A 97 16.18 16.91 5.84
N ILE A 98 15.96 15.66 5.42
CA ILE A 98 15.66 15.31 4.03
C ILE A 98 14.35 15.95 3.59
N LEU A 99 13.29 15.82 4.39
CA LEU A 99 11.97 16.36 4.04
C LEU A 99 12.03 17.88 3.95
N GLU A 100 12.60 18.53 4.96
CA GLU A 100 12.72 19.99 5.05
C GLU A 100 13.60 20.58 3.94
N LYS A 101 14.84 20.09 3.78
CA LYS A 101 15.80 20.67 2.81
C LYS A 101 15.37 20.48 1.37
N ASN A 102 14.62 19.42 1.08
CA ASN A 102 14.12 19.16 -0.27
C ASN A 102 12.71 19.74 -0.49
N GLY A 103 12.13 20.41 0.51
CA GLY A 103 10.81 21.05 0.43
C GLY A 103 9.65 20.06 0.29
N TYR A 104 9.82 18.83 0.79
CA TYR A 104 8.71 17.87 0.86
C TYR A 104 7.79 18.28 2.00
N ASN A 105 6.58 18.71 1.65
CA ASN A 105 5.54 19.13 2.59
C ASN A 105 4.31 18.21 2.59
N GLY A 106 4.36 17.10 1.83
CA GLY A 106 3.40 16.01 1.91
C GLY A 106 4.08 14.65 1.94
N VAL A 107 3.47 13.68 2.61
CA VAL A 107 3.95 12.29 2.64
C VAL A 107 2.81 11.32 2.38
N VAL A 108 3.04 10.35 1.50
CA VAL A 108 2.22 9.15 1.36
C VAL A 108 3.06 7.98 1.82
N LEU A 109 2.63 7.28 2.86
CA LEU A 109 3.37 6.16 3.40
C LEU A 109 2.52 4.91 3.34
N THR A 110 3.08 3.83 2.80
CA THR A 110 2.47 2.50 2.82
C THR A 110 3.32 1.48 3.57
N ALA A 111 2.66 0.59 4.31
CA ALA A 111 3.28 -0.51 5.04
C ALA A 111 2.36 -1.75 5.08
N LEU A 112 2.97 -2.93 5.17
CA LEU A 112 2.25 -4.17 5.44
C LEU A 112 1.95 -4.27 6.94
N LYS A 113 0.69 -4.12 7.35
CA LYS A 113 0.34 -4.07 8.78
C LYS A 113 0.15 -5.42 9.42
N ASP A 114 -0.38 -6.36 8.67
CA ASP A 114 -0.76 -7.67 9.20
C ASP A 114 -0.82 -8.71 8.07
N TYR A 115 -0.72 -9.98 8.43
CA TYR A 115 -1.10 -11.09 7.57
C TYR A 115 -1.90 -12.12 8.36
N GLN A 116 -2.93 -12.68 7.73
CA GLN A 116 -3.79 -13.69 8.32
C GLN A 116 -3.67 -14.98 7.54
N GLU A 117 -3.45 -16.10 8.23
CA GLU A 117 -3.47 -17.43 7.62
C GLU A 117 -4.86 -18.03 7.78
N HIS A 118 -5.44 -18.47 6.66
CA HIS A 118 -6.71 -19.19 6.63
C HIS A 118 -6.48 -20.58 6.07
N THR A 119 -6.89 -21.60 6.82
CA THR A 119 -6.68 -22.99 6.46
C THR A 119 -8.01 -23.65 6.14
N ARG A 120 -8.09 -24.41 5.04
CA ARG A 120 -9.27 -25.18 4.65
C ARG A 120 -8.91 -26.56 4.12
N GLU A 121 -9.82 -27.51 4.28
CA GLU A 121 -9.69 -28.80 3.59
C GLU A 121 -10.07 -28.68 2.11
N ILE A 122 -9.42 -29.49 1.27
CA ILE A 122 -9.72 -29.62 -0.15
C ILE A 122 -11.15 -30.13 -0.31
N GLY A 123 -12.03 -29.32 -0.92
CA GLY A 123 -13.43 -29.67 -1.15
C GLY A 123 -14.44 -29.05 -0.16
N ALA A 124 -14.00 -28.22 0.79
CA ALA A 124 -14.92 -27.50 1.67
C ALA A 124 -15.83 -26.53 0.89
N GLU A 125 -17.15 -26.62 1.10
CA GLU A 125 -18.16 -25.78 0.42
C GLU A 125 -18.15 -24.31 0.85
N LYS A 126 -17.62 -24.00 2.03
CA LYS A 126 -17.57 -22.66 2.60
C LYS A 126 -16.15 -22.32 3.04
N TYR A 127 -15.65 -21.19 2.53
CA TYR A 127 -14.37 -20.60 2.91
C TYR A 127 -14.65 -19.20 3.44
N ASP A 128 -14.55 -19.02 4.76
CA ASP A 128 -14.75 -17.71 5.38
C ASP A 128 -13.46 -16.89 5.26
N THR A 129 -13.45 -15.95 4.32
CA THR A 129 -12.37 -14.96 4.14
C THR A 129 -12.63 -13.69 4.93
N GLN A 130 -13.45 -13.72 5.98
CA GLN A 130 -13.66 -12.53 6.80
C GLN A 130 -12.33 -12.02 7.33
N VAL A 131 -11.99 -10.81 6.90
CA VAL A 131 -10.80 -10.09 7.33
C VAL A 131 -11.07 -9.58 8.74
N ILE A 132 -10.50 -10.23 9.75
CA ILE A 132 -10.64 -9.77 11.13
C ILE A 132 -9.55 -8.74 11.39
N TYR A 133 -9.76 -7.49 10.92
CA TYR A 133 -8.85 -6.40 11.22
C TYR A 133 -9.15 -5.85 12.63
N GLY A 134 -8.46 -6.38 13.65
CA GLY A 134 -8.59 -6.06 15.08
C GLY A 134 -8.04 -4.68 15.50
N GLY A 135 -7.99 -3.72 14.57
CA GLY A 135 -7.50 -2.36 14.78
C GLY A 135 -8.63 -1.33 14.70
N MET A 136 -8.65 -0.46 15.72
CA MET A 136 -9.53 0.69 15.99
C MET A 136 -10.19 1.36 14.75
N ASN A 137 -11.36 1.96 14.98
CA ASN A 137 -11.91 3.02 14.11
C ASN A 137 -10.83 4.07 13.75
N TYR A 138 -11.07 4.87 12.71
CA TYR A 138 -10.19 5.95 12.23
C TYR A 138 -9.19 6.39 13.31
N PRO A 139 -7.88 6.13 13.13
CA PRO A 139 -6.96 6.19 14.23
C PRO A 139 -6.70 7.64 14.64
N ILE A 140 -7.57 8.15 15.53
CA ILE A 140 -7.50 9.48 16.16
C ILE A 140 -6.12 9.75 16.78
N ASN A 141 -5.39 8.68 17.13
CA ASN A 141 -4.09 8.74 17.80
C ASN A 141 -2.87 8.68 16.86
N TYR A 142 -3.04 8.73 15.53
CA TYR A 142 -1.89 8.72 14.59
C TYR A 142 -1.13 10.03 14.52
N GLY A 143 -1.63 11.10 15.16
CA GLY A 143 -0.85 12.31 15.49
C GLY A 143 -0.16 12.94 14.28
N GLY A 144 1.06 13.44 14.49
CA GLY A 144 1.93 13.92 13.42
C GLY A 144 2.68 12.80 12.69
N PHE A 145 3.13 13.08 11.46
CA PHE A 145 3.84 12.12 10.61
C PHE A 145 5.04 11.48 11.33
N TYR A 146 5.89 12.28 11.97
CA TYR A 146 7.09 11.78 12.63
C TYR A 146 6.78 10.80 13.75
N ASN A 147 5.78 11.10 14.58
CA ASN A 147 5.35 10.19 15.64
C ASN A 147 4.92 8.85 15.05
N TYR A 148 4.04 8.86 14.04
CA TYR A 148 3.61 7.63 13.36
C TYR A 148 4.78 6.88 12.71
N PHE A 149 5.68 7.59 12.02
CA PHE A 149 6.81 7.01 11.31
C PHE A 149 7.79 6.27 12.25
N TYR A 150 7.87 6.68 13.51
CA TYR A 150 8.81 6.13 14.49
C TYR A 150 8.22 4.98 15.33
N LEU A 151 6.92 4.68 15.23
CA LEU A 151 6.26 3.66 16.04
C LEU A 151 6.65 2.23 15.61
N PRO A 152 6.99 1.33 16.56
CA PRO A 152 7.19 -0.11 16.32
C PRO A 152 6.05 -0.83 15.59
N GLY A 153 4.80 -0.36 15.69
CA GLY A 153 3.65 -0.93 14.97
C GLY A 153 3.40 -0.35 13.57
N SER A 154 4.29 0.52 13.08
CA SER A 154 4.23 1.11 11.73
C SER A 154 5.11 0.37 10.72
N PHE A 155 5.89 -0.63 11.16
CA PHE A 155 6.80 -1.42 10.33
C PHE A 155 6.05 -2.58 9.64
N SER A 156 6.64 -3.09 8.55
CA SER A 156 6.11 -4.26 7.85
C SER A 156 6.37 -5.54 8.64
N VAL A 157 5.37 -6.43 8.70
CA VAL A 157 5.53 -7.80 9.19
C VAL A 157 6.33 -8.63 8.17
N ASP A 158 7.21 -9.53 8.63
CA ASP A 158 8.15 -10.28 7.79
C ASP A 158 7.45 -11.15 6.73
N GLN A 159 8.19 -11.49 5.66
CA GLN A 159 7.72 -12.30 4.52
C GLN A 159 7.30 -13.71 4.97
N VAL A 160 6.24 -14.25 4.34
CA VAL A 160 5.69 -15.56 4.71
C VAL A 160 5.35 -16.40 3.48
N SER A 161 5.78 -17.67 3.47
CA SER A 161 5.66 -18.59 2.33
C SER A 161 4.36 -19.40 2.37
N LEU A 162 3.75 -19.69 1.21
CA LEU A 162 2.60 -20.61 1.13
C LEU A 162 3.04 -22.05 1.42
N LYS A 163 2.30 -22.77 2.27
CA LYS A 163 2.53 -24.19 2.57
C LYS A 163 1.32 -25.00 2.12
N THR A 164 1.55 -26.00 1.28
CA THR A 164 0.52 -26.99 0.91
C THR A 164 0.97 -28.34 1.46
N GLU A 165 0.29 -28.83 2.50
CA GLU A 165 0.53 -30.15 3.09
C GLU A 165 -0.77 -30.95 3.13
N GLY A 166 -0.76 -32.15 2.52
CA GLY A 166 -1.87 -33.09 2.61
C GLY A 166 -3.19 -32.61 1.99
N THR A 167 -4.31 -32.90 2.67
CA THR A 167 -5.67 -32.49 2.27
C THR A 167 -6.00 -31.04 2.61
N THR A 168 -5.00 -30.23 2.95
CA THR A 168 -5.16 -28.91 3.56
C THR A 168 -4.50 -27.82 2.72
N ILE A 169 -5.26 -26.75 2.44
CA ILE A 169 -4.80 -25.54 1.76
C ILE A 169 -4.71 -24.41 2.79
N THR A 170 -3.54 -23.78 2.94
CA THR A 170 -3.37 -22.55 3.71
C THR A 170 -3.22 -21.35 2.76
N SER A 171 -4.17 -20.42 2.85
CA SER A 171 -4.16 -19.12 2.18
C SER A 171 -3.62 -18.03 3.12
N LYS A 172 -2.98 -17.02 2.54
CA LYS A 172 -2.46 -15.84 3.23
C LYS A 172 -3.16 -14.58 2.76
N LEU A 173 -3.75 -13.87 3.70
CA LEU A 173 -4.36 -12.57 3.50
C LEU A 173 -3.43 -11.48 4.03
N TYR A 174 -2.87 -10.68 3.15
CA TYR A 174 -2.00 -9.55 3.51
C TYR A 174 -2.85 -8.30 3.68
N ILE A 175 -2.62 -7.53 4.74
CA ILE A 175 -3.31 -6.28 5.04
C ILE A 175 -2.31 -5.13 4.96
N LEU A 176 -2.50 -4.24 4.00
CA LEU A 176 -1.67 -3.06 3.81
C LEU A 176 -2.40 -1.80 4.27
N GLU A 177 -1.67 -0.89 4.88
CA GLU A 177 -2.14 0.43 5.29
C GLU A 177 -1.40 1.51 4.53
N THR A 178 -2.13 2.54 4.13
CA THR A 178 -1.61 3.79 3.59
C THR A 178 -2.12 4.96 4.41
N VAL A 179 -1.21 5.82 4.82
CA VAL A 179 -1.49 7.11 5.47
C VAL A 179 -0.98 8.25 4.61
N VAL A 180 -1.71 9.35 4.58
CA VAL A 180 -1.34 10.56 3.86
C VAL A 180 -1.26 11.71 4.84
N TYR A 181 -0.13 12.41 4.85
CA TYR A 181 0.16 13.50 5.76
C TYR A 181 0.45 14.81 5.03
N ASP A 182 -0.15 15.90 5.51
CA ASP A 182 0.24 17.28 5.23
C ASP A 182 1.15 17.78 6.36
N LEU A 183 2.44 17.98 6.04
CA LEU A 183 3.46 18.33 7.04
C LEU A 183 3.41 19.81 7.45
N GLU A 184 2.67 20.65 6.73
CA GLU A 184 2.51 22.07 7.08
C GLU A 184 1.42 22.30 8.15
N LYS A 185 0.60 21.29 8.42
CA LYS A 185 -0.41 21.37 9.49
C LYS A 185 0.24 21.18 10.85
N GLU A 186 -0.41 21.75 11.87
CA GLU A 186 -0.07 21.53 13.27
C GLU A 186 -0.09 20.04 13.61
N GLU A 187 0.74 19.64 14.57
CA GLU A 187 0.77 18.28 15.08
C GLU A 187 -0.63 17.81 15.52
N GLY A 188 -0.99 16.60 15.14
CA GLY A 188 -2.35 16.05 15.35
C GLY A 188 -3.38 16.40 14.27
N LYS A 189 -3.08 17.36 13.37
CA LYS A 189 -3.93 17.70 12.21
C LYS A 189 -3.30 17.32 10.86
N GLN A 190 -2.14 16.69 10.89
CA GLN A 190 -1.37 16.37 9.69
C GLN A 190 -1.97 15.19 8.90
N LEU A 191 -2.64 14.23 9.55
CA LEU A 191 -3.23 13.09 8.85
C LEU A 191 -4.45 13.53 8.04
N VAL A 192 -4.37 13.41 6.71
CA VAL A 192 -5.44 13.83 5.78
C VAL A 192 -6.13 12.67 5.07
N ALA A 193 -5.53 11.48 5.07
CA ALA A 193 -6.21 10.27 4.65
C ALA A 193 -5.60 9.01 5.28
N TRP A 194 -6.43 7.98 5.44
CA TRP A 194 -6.04 6.66 5.92
C TRP A 194 -6.82 5.59 5.17
N ILE A 195 -6.12 4.63 4.59
CA ILE A 195 -6.69 3.56 3.77
C ILE A 195 -6.09 2.23 4.19
N THR A 196 -6.91 1.24 4.50
CA THR A 196 -6.48 -0.16 4.67
C THR A 196 -7.10 -1.02 3.59
N ALA A 197 -6.31 -1.90 3.00
CA ALA A 197 -6.77 -2.83 1.99
C ALA A 197 -6.08 -4.18 2.14
N SER A 198 -6.78 -5.26 1.78
CA SER A 198 -6.23 -6.60 1.80
C SER A 198 -6.13 -7.24 0.42
N ILE A 199 -5.20 -8.17 0.29
CA ILE A 199 -5.04 -9.05 -0.86
C ILE A 199 -4.78 -10.48 -0.37
N GLU A 200 -5.44 -11.45 -1.00
CA GLU A 200 -5.21 -12.87 -0.72
C GLU A 200 -4.21 -13.42 -1.74
N ASN A 201 -3.18 -14.13 -1.24
CA ASN A 201 -2.16 -14.82 -2.02
C ASN A 201 -1.60 -13.97 -3.19
N PRO A 202 -1.08 -12.76 -2.94
CA PRO A 202 -0.47 -11.96 -3.99
C PRO A 202 0.70 -12.75 -4.60
N ASP A 203 0.80 -12.73 -5.93
CA ASP A 203 2.03 -13.13 -6.60
C ASP A 203 3.05 -11.99 -6.56
N ASN A 204 4.26 -12.26 -7.06
CA ASN A 204 5.30 -11.22 -7.19
C ASN A 204 5.14 -10.40 -8.48
N SER A 205 3.96 -10.40 -9.12
CA SER A 205 3.78 -9.69 -10.38
C SER A 205 3.71 -8.18 -10.16
N PRO A 206 4.17 -7.38 -11.13
CA PRO A 206 3.99 -5.92 -11.12
C PRO A 206 2.51 -5.48 -11.03
N GLY A 207 1.58 -6.37 -11.39
CA GLY A 207 0.14 -6.13 -11.33
C GLY A 207 -0.36 -5.88 -9.91
N VAL A 208 0.25 -6.51 -8.91
CA VAL A 208 -0.14 -6.40 -7.50
C VAL A 208 0.03 -4.96 -6.98
N ALA A 209 1.20 -4.35 -7.21
CA ALA A 209 1.45 -2.97 -6.80
C ALA A 209 0.49 -1.98 -7.50
N SER A 210 0.21 -2.22 -8.78
CA SER A 210 -0.76 -1.41 -9.54
C SER A 210 -2.18 -1.55 -9.01
N ALA A 211 -2.60 -2.77 -8.64
CA ALA A 211 -3.90 -3.03 -8.02
C ALA A 211 -4.03 -2.35 -6.66
N TYR A 212 -2.96 -2.35 -5.85
CA TYR A 212 -2.94 -1.64 -4.58
C TYR A 212 -3.02 -0.13 -4.75
N ALA A 213 -2.23 0.44 -5.67
CA ALA A 213 -2.27 1.87 -5.96
C ALA A 213 -3.65 2.33 -6.46
N ASN A 214 -4.38 1.48 -7.20
CA ASN A 214 -5.76 1.73 -7.55
C ASN A 214 -6.68 1.78 -6.32
N SER A 215 -6.47 0.91 -5.33
CA SER A 215 -7.24 0.92 -4.08
C SER A 215 -6.96 2.16 -3.23
N ILE A 216 -5.70 2.62 -3.17
CA ILE A 216 -5.36 3.91 -2.55
C ILE A 216 -6.09 5.05 -3.27
N ALA A 217 -5.99 5.12 -4.60
CA ALA A 217 -6.63 6.18 -5.38
C ALA A 217 -8.17 6.17 -5.23
N LYS A 218 -8.78 5.00 -5.04
CA LYS A 218 -10.21 4.89 -4.72
C LYS A 218 -10.54 5.34 -3.31
N GLY A 219 -9.74 4.95 -2.31
CA GLY A 219 -9.94 5.35 -0.91
C GLY A 219 -9.59 6.81 -0.62
N PHE A 220 -8.87 7.47 -1.52
CA PHE A 220 -8.53 8.89 -1.45
C PHE A 220 -9.56 9.80 -2.15
N LYS A 221 -10.49 9.23 -2.93
CA LYS A 221 -11.62 9.96 -3.53
C LYS A 221 -12.77 10.08 -2.55
#